data_AF-X1BAW9-F1
#
_entry.id   AF-X1BAW9-F1
#
_cell.length_a   1.000
_cell.length_b   1.000
_cell.length_c   1.000
_cell.angle_alpha   90.00
_cell.angle_beta   90.00
_cell.angle_gamma   90.00
#
_symmetry.space_group_name_H-M   'P 1'
#
loop_
_entity.id
_entity.type
_entity.pdbx_description
1 polymer ?
#
loop_
_entity_poly.entity_id
_entity_poly.type
_entity_poly.pdbx_seq_one_letter_code
_entity_poly.pdbx_strand_id
1 'polypeptide(L)' 'MDVDPKIALARKNQEELEKFENTPFLNKVRNLYLTRARQEKYYTVSTDDIIEFVQEKIQKIVLDKLKR' A
#
# COMPACT_ATOMS: atom_id res chain seq x y z
N MET A 1 3.30 -1.02 -1.61
CA MET A 1 2.12 -1.48 -0.86
C MET A 1 0.94 -0.63 -1.29
N ASP A 2 -0.21 -1.26 -1.52
CA ASP A 2 -1.46 -0.58 -1.86
C ASP A 2 -2.46 -0.74 -0.71
N VAL A 3 -3.21 0.31 -0.43
CA VAL A 3 -4.24 0.33 0.61
C VAL A 3 -5.30 1.34 0.23
N ASP A 4 -6.55 1.04 0.54
CA ASP A 4 -7.59 2.06 0.41
C ASP A 4 -7.33 3.23 1.38
N PRO A 5 -7.33 4.49 0.91
CA PRO A 5 -7.05 5.63 1.78
C PRO A 5 -8.01 5.78 2.96
N LYS A 6 -9.27 5.35 2.84
CA LYS A 6 -10.21 5.35 3.97
C LYS A 6 -9.81 4.31 5.02
N ILE A 7 -9.41 3.11 4.57
CA ILE A 7 -8.92 2.05 5.47
C ILE A 7 -7.65 2.52 6.18
N ALA A 8 -6.72 3.14 5.43
CA ALA A 8 -5.48 3.66 5.99
C ALA A 8 -5.72 4.74 7.06
N LEU A 9 -6.60 5.69 6.79
CA LEU A 9 -6.96 6.74 7.76
C LEU A 9 -7.69 6.17 8.98
N ALA A 10 -8.58 5.18 8.78
CA ALA A 10 -9.29 4.53 9.88
C ALA A 10 -8.37 3.74 10.84
N ARG A 11 -7.19 3.30 10.37
CA ARG A 11 -6.16 2.65 11.19
C ARG A 11 -5.36 3.65 12.04
N LYS A 12 -5.44 4.96 11.75
CA LYS A 12 -4.77 5.99 12.53
C LYS A 12 -5.65 6.34 13.74
N ASN A 13 -5.19 5.99 14.93
CA ASN A 13 -5.92 6.20 16.18
C ASN A 13 -5.91 7.70 16.56
N GLN A 14 -7.01 8.42 16.34
CA GLN A 14 -7.34 9.76 16.92
C GLN A 14 -6.24 10.83 16.97
N GLU A 15 -5.18 10.70 16.18
CA GLU A 15 -4.17 11.74 16.00
C GLU A 15 -4.72 12.84 15.09
N GLU A 16 -4.30 14.08 15.35
CA GLU A 16 -4.56 15.17 14.41
C GLU A 16 -4.04 14.77 13.02
N LEU A 17 -4.95 14.86 12.03
CA LEU A 17 -4.60 14.55 10.66
C LEU A 17 -3.59 15.58 10.15
N GLU A 18 -2.47 15.10 9.61
CA GLU A 18 -1.48 15.95 8.99
C GLU A 18 -2.03 16.63 7.72
N LYS A 19 -1.33 17.66 7.23
CA LYS A 19 -1.70 18.48 6.07
C LYS A 19 -2.21 17.69 4.84
N PHE A 20 -1.70 16.48 4.63
CA PHE A 20 -2.00 15.64 3.46
C PHE A 20 -2.90 14.43 3.76
N GLU A 21 -3.27 14.22 5.02
CA GLU A 21 -4.03 13.06 5.47
C GLU A 21 -5.54 13.26 5.27
N ASN A 22 -5.93 13.50 4.03
CA ASN A 22 -7.33 13.57 3.64
C ASN A 22 -7.59 12.65 2.43
N THR A 23 -8.76 12.01 2.42
CA THR A 23 -9.11 11.02 1.40
C THR A 23 -9.00 11.53 -0.04
N PRO A 24 -9.46 12.76 -0.39
CA PRO A 24 -9.33 13.27 -1.77
C PRO A 24 -7.87 13.39 -2.24
N PHE A 25 -6.98 13.89 -1.37
CA PHE A 25 -5.56 14.00 -1.69
C PHE A 25 -4.91 12.62 -1.81
N LEU A 26 -5.13 11.76 -0.83
CA LEU A 26 -4.57 10.40 -0.80
C LEU A 26 -5.04 9.55 -1.99
N ASN A 27 -6.27 9.73 -2.48
CA ASN A 27 -6.74 9.07 -3.70
C ASN A 27 -5.93 9.48 -4.94
N LYS A 28 -5.61 10.77 -5.08
CA LYS A 28 -4.77 11.26 -6.19
C LYS A 28 -3.35 10.67 -6.09
N VAL A 29 -2.79 10.64 -4.89
CA VAL A 29 -1.46 10.07 -4.62
C VAL A 29 -1.46 8.56 -4.92
N ARG A 30 -2.44 7.81 -4.44
CA ARG A 30 -2.60 6.37 -4.72
C ARG A 30 -2.60 6.08 -6.21
N ASN A 31 -3.42 6.81 -6.97
CA ASN A 31 -3.50 6.64 -8.43
C ASN A 31 -2.15 6.93 -9.12
N LEU A 32 -1.43 7.96 -8.68
CA LEU A 32 -0.11 8.29 -9.21
C LEU A 32 0.90 7.15 -8.96
N TYR A 33 0.97 6.64 -7.73
CA TYR A 33 1.89 5.55 -7.38
C TYR A 33 1.54 4.23 -8.05
N LEU A 34 0.24 3.88 -8.14
CA LEU A 34 -0.19 2.68 -8.86
C LEU A 34 0.11 2.75 -10.36
N THR A 35 -0.05 3.93 -10.97
CA THR A 35 0.30 4.13 -12.38
C THR A 35 1.80 3.92 -12.60
N ARG A 36 2.64 4.53 -11.76
CA ARG A 36 4.10 4.35 -11.81
C ARG A 36 4.52 2.90 -11.55
N ALA A 37 3.90 2.23 -10.56
CA ALA A 37 4.20 0.83 -10.26
C ALA A 37 3.94 -0.09 -11.46
N ARG A 38 2.88 0.16 -12.24
CA ARG A 38 2.62 -0.58 -13.48
C ARG A 38 3.67 -0.30 -14.56
N GLN A 39 4.05 0.97 -14.74
CA GLN A 39 5.05 1.39 -15.73
C GLN A 39 6.43 0.78 -15.44
N GLU A 40 6.86 0.85 -14.18
CA GLU A 40 8.15 0.35 -13.71
C GLU A 40 8.16 -1.15 -13.40
N LYS A 41 7.01 -1.83 -13.61
CA LYS A 41 6.82 -3.26 -13.34
C LYS A 41 7.17 -3.65 -11.89
N TYR A 42 6.86 -2.78 -10.93
CA TYR A 42 6.98 -3.08 -9.51
C TYR A 42 5.88 -4.03 -9.04
N TYR A 43 6.24 -4.91 -8.11
CA TYR A 43 5.25 -5.72 -7.39
C TYR A 43 4.33 -4.80 -6.57
N THR A 44 3.03 -4.96 -6.78
CA THR A 44 2.01 -4.27 -5.98
C THR A 44 1.34 -5.31 -5.08
N VAL A 45 1.33 -5.04 -3.77
CA VAL A 45 0.73 -5.90 -2.75
C VAL A 45 -0.35 -5.10 -2.04
N SER A 46 -1.61 -5.55 -2.11
CA SER A 46 -2.70 -4.99 -1.29
C SER A 46 -2.46 -5.34 0.17
N THR A 47 -2.75 -4.38 1.04
CA THR A 47 -2.59 -4.46 2.50
C THR A 47 -3.93 -4.26 3.22
N ASP A 48 -5.01 -4.51 2.49
CA ASP A 48 -6.38 -4.47 3.03
C ASP A 48 -6.66 -5.72 3.90
N ASP A 49 -5.93 -6.82 3.65
CA ASP A 49 -5.94 -8.06 4.45
C ASP A 49 -5.25 -7.88 5.83
N ILE A 50 -5.38 -8.89 6.70
CA ILE A 50 -4.62 -8.98 7.96
C ILE A 50 -3.10 -9.07 7.72
N ILE A 51 -2.33 -8.62 8.71
CA ILE A 51 -0.89 -8.40 8.60
C ILE A 51 -0.14 -9.68 8.20
N GLU A 52 -0.54 -10.83 8.73
CA GLU A 52 0.07 -12.14 8.49
C GLU A 52 0.01 -12.52 7.01
N PHE A 53 -1.16 -12.41 6.37
CA PHE A 53 -1.29 -12.73 4.94
C PHE A 53 -0.50 -11.77 4.05
N VAL A 54 -0.45 -10.48 4.42
CA VAL A 54 0.36 -9.49 3.70
C VAL A 54 1.84 -9.83 3.82
N GLN A 55 2.30 -10.19 5.01
CA GLN A 55 3.69 -10.58 5.28
C GLN A 55 4.08 -11.84 4.48
N GLU A 56 3.26 -12.88 4.47
CA GLU A 56 3.49 -14.09 3.68
C GLU A 56 3.62 -13.79 2.18
N LYS A 57 2.74 -12.94 1.63
CA LYS A 57 2.79 -12.50 0.22
C LYS A 57 4.13 -11.82 -0.10
N ILE A 58 4.57 -10.90 0.76
CA ILE A 58 5.85 -10.20 0.59
C ILE A 58 7.02 -11.18 0.67
N GLN A 59 7.02 -12.07 1.67
CA GLN A 59 8.06 -13.07 1.85
C GLN A 59 8.21 -13.96 0.62
N LYS A 60 7.09 -14.45 0.05
CA LYS A 60 7.10 -15.26 -1.16
C LYS A 60 7.75 -14.53 -2.34
N ILE A 61 7.36 -13.27 -2.60
CA ILE A 61 7.93 -12.45 -3.68
C ILE A 61 9.45 -12.32 -3.51
N VAL A 62 9.91 -12.05 -2.29
CA VAL A 62 11.35 -11.90 -1.99
C VAL A 62 12.09 -13.22 -2.19
N LEU A 63 11.57 -14.33 -1.67
CA LEU A 63 12.20 -15.65 -1.83
C LEU A 63 12.28 -16.08 -3.31
N ASP A 64 11.23 -15.83 -4.09
CA ASP A 64 11.22 -16.13 -5.53
C ASP A 64 12.24 -15.28 -6.30
N LYS A 65 12.50 -14.06 -5.84
CA LYS A 65 13.54 -13.16 -6.38
C LYS A 65 14.96 -13.63 -6.03
N LEU A 66 15.19 -14.16 -4.83
CA LEU A 66 16.50 -14.62 -4.36
C LEU A 66 16.93 -15.98 -4.93
N LYS A 67 15.98 -16.81 -5.37
CA LYS A 67 16.25 -18.11 -6.01
C LYS A 67 16.66 -17.99 -7.49
N ARG A 68 16.62 -16.79 -8.06
CA ARG A 68 17.04 -16.46 -9.42
C ARG A 68 18.42 -15.82 -9.40
#